data_AF-A0A534L9V7-F1
#
_entry.id   AF-A0A534L9V7-F1
#
_cell.length_a   1.000
_cell.length_b   1.000
_cell.length_c   1.000
_cell.angle_alpha   90.00
_cell.angle_beta   90.00
_cell.angle_gamma   90.00
#
_symmetry.space_group_name_H-M   'P 1'
#
loop_
_entity.id
_entity.type
_entity.pdbx_description
1 polymer ?
#
loop_
_entity_poly.entity_id
_entity_poly.type
_entity_poly.pdbx_seq_one_letter_code
_entity_poly.pdbx_strand_id
1 'polypeptide(L)'
;MRPPKPDAMSDPLARRCSIPLALFAFAILLVVSISSSPAAAVAPSLTIVSPTEGAVIANGTPVLVQFQVSNFAFVQPGRVGQIGSPNEGHANVFLDAQLVRLLTDVEPFSLSLISGPHTIQIQLVADNGTTLNPDVSASVRVVTTLGPGGGVPRITILSPTRLESTGHGIYVSYRIENFTLVEPRGQPNAPGEGHVQLLVEGVVVMEVIQYEPVLLVSLPEGDITISARLVNNDNTTLTPDARADVPIHVVASSSVSLPLVSNGGVALLLAFILVVLILRRRKVVARPPNNRGGSP
;
A
#
# COMPACT_ATOMS: atom_id res chain seq x y z
N MET A 1 -73.45 73.30 -90.60
CA MET A 1 -72.86 74.61 -90.25
C MET A 1 -71.34 74.43 -90.15
N ARG A 2 -70.60 75.46 -90.60
CA ARG A 2 -69.13 75.70 -90.70
C ARG A 2 -68.14 74.97 -89.74
N PRO A 3 -66.82 74.93 -90.07
CA PRO A 3 -65.88 73.78 -90.10
C PRO A 3 -64.80 73.91 -88.98
N PRO A 4 -63.49 73.60 -89.16
CA PRO A 4 -62.71 72.39 -89.48
C PRO A 4 -61.75 71.94 -88.31
N LYS A 5 -60.86 70.95 -88.58
CA LYS A 5 -59.42 70.74 -88.18
C LYS A 5 -58.73 71.87 -87.32
N PRO A 6 -57.59 71.70 -86.59
CA PRO A 6 -56.56 70.62 -86.65
C PRO A 6 -55.71 70.29 -85.38
N ASP A 7 -54.88 69.25 -85.53
CA ASP A 7 -53.47 69.05 -85.12
C ASP A 7 -52.85 69.90 -83.99
N ALA A 8 -52.15 69.24 -83.04
CA ALA A 8 -50.69 69.39 -82.84
C ALA A 8 -50.14 68.64 -81.60
N MET A 9 -49.16 67.76 -81.87
CA MET A 9 -47.83 67.63 -81.22
C MET A 9 -47.66 67.32 -79.71
N SER A 10 -47.06 66.13 -79.45
CA SER A 10 -45.76 65.85 -78.77
C SER A 10 -45.41 66.63 -77.49
N ASP A 11 -44.83 66.12 -76.39
CA ASP A 11 -44.09 64.90 -75.99
C ASP A 11 -43.75 65.12 -74.47
N PRO A 12 -42.84 64.40 -73.78
CA PRO A 12 -42.96 63.10 -73.15
C PRO A 12 -42.74 63.18 -71.60
N LEU A 13 -42.50 62.03 -70.96
CA LEU A 13 -41.87 61.84 -69.64
C LEU A 13 -42.76 61.93 -68.39
N ALA A 14 -42.94 60.79 -67.72
CA ALA A 14 -42.22 60.48 -66.47
C ALA A 14 -42.94 59.37 -65.69
N ARG A 15 -42.72 58.11 -66.11
CA ARG A 15 -42.98 56.95 -65.26
C ARG A 15 -41.90 56.92 -64.18
N ARG A 16 -42.13 57.61 -63.06
CA ARG A 16 -41.21 57.60 -61.91
C ARG A 16 -41.18 56.20 -61.30
N CYS A 17 -40.13 55.48 -61.64
CA CYS A 17 -39.69 54.25 -61.00
C CYS A 17 -39.22 54.59 -59.57
N SER A 18 -40.09 54.45 -58.59
CA SER A 18 -39.75 54.59 -57.17
C SER A 18 -39.16 53.29 -56.64
N ILE A 19 -37.88 53.05 -56.96
CA ILE A 19 -37.07 51.97 -56.37
C ILE A 19 -35.69 52.53 -55.96
N PRO A 20 -35.58 53.30 -54.85
CA PRO A 20 -34.28 53.33 -54.18
C PRO A 20 -34.33 53.26 -52.65
N LEU A 21 -35.48 52.97 -52.03
CA LEU A 21 -35.56 52.88 -50.56
C LEU A 21 -35.58 51.43 -50.03
N ALA A 22 -36.19 50.49 -50.76
CA ALA A 22 -36.31 49.10 -50.32
C ALA A 22 -34.98 48.31 -50.40
N LEU A 23 -34.13 48.62 -51.39
CA LEU A 23 -32.81 47.99 -51.54
C LEU A 23 -31.80 48.43 -50.46
N PHE A 24 -31.93 49.66 -49.97
CA PHE A 24 -31.06 50.18 -48.90
C PHE A 24 -31.44 49.61 -47.53
N ALA A 25 -32.74 49.42 -47.27
CA ALA A 25 -33.23 48.79 -46.04
C ALA A 25 -32.89 47.29 -45.97
N PHE A 26 -32.92 46.57 -47.10
CA PHE A 26 -32.53 45.15 -47.13
C PHE A 26 -31.01 44.96 -46.96
N ALA A 27 -30.19 45.88 -47.48
CA ALA A 27 -28.75 45.86 -47.27
C ALA A 27 -28.37 46.13 -45.80
N ILE A 28 -29.08 47.02 -45.10
CA ILE A 28 -28.84 47.29 -43.67
C ILE A 28 -29.30 46.10 -42.81
N LEU A 29 -30.40 45.42 -43.15
CA LEU A 29 -30.83 44.21 -42.43
C LEU A 29 -29.88 43.01 -42.66
N LEU A 30 -29.25 42.93 -43.84
CA LEU A 30 -28.27 41.88 -44.16
C LEU A 30 -26.92 42.13 -43.47
N VAL A 31 -26.51 43.38 -43.27
CA VAL A 31 -25.27 43.75 -42.57
C VAL A 31 -25.38 43.59 -41.05
N VAL A 32 -26.57 43.77 -40.47
CA VAL A 32 -26.80 43.57 -39.02
C VAL A 32 -26.83 42.08 -38.61
N SER A 33 -26.95 41.16 -39.58
CA SER A 33 -27.08 39.72 -39.29
C SER A 33 -25.76 38.94 -39.19
N ILE A 34 -24.59 39.60 -39.24
CA ILE A 34 -23.27 38.91 -39.26
C ILE A 34 -22.44 39.16 -37.98
N SER A 35 -22.96 39.92 -37.01
CA SER A 35 -22.27 40.13 -35.73
C SER A 35 -22.75 39.19 -34.63
N SER A 36 -22.93 37.90 -34.94
CA SER A 36 -22.86 36.89 -33.89
C SER A 36 -21.38 36.73 -33.52
N SER A 37 -20.93 37.45 -32.50
CA SER A 37 -19.65 37.11 -31.86
C SER A 37 -19.67 35.61 -31.56
N PRO A 38 -18.67 34.82 -32.00
CA PRO A 38 -18.61 33.43 -31.57
C PRO A 38 -18.57 33.45 -30.04
N ALA A 39 -19.55 32.81 -29.40
CA ALA A 39 -19.48 32.57 -27.96
C ALA A 39 -18.16 31.84 -27.74
N ALA A 40 -17.24 32.46 -27.00
CA ALA A 40 -15.98 31.81 -26.65
C ALA A 40 -16.35 30.50 -25.96
N ALA A 41 -15.96 29.37 -26.55
CA ALA A 41 -16.17 28.07 -25.94
C ALA A 41 -15.50 28.12 -24.56
N VAL A 42 -16.28 27.83 -23.51
CA VAL A 42 -15.75 27.82 -22.14
C VAL A 42 -14.66 26.75 -22.08
N ALA A 43 -13.47 27.13 -21.59
CA ALA A 43 -12.34 26.21 -21.53
C ALA A 43 -12.66 25.01 -20.62
N PRO A 44 -12.15 23.81 -20.95
CA PRO A 44 -12.27 22.63 -20.08
C PRO A 44 -11.54 22.83 -18.75
N SER A 45 -12.07 22.21 -17.70
CA SER A 45 -11.45 22.23 -16.37
C SER A 45 -11.50 20.85 -15.73
N LEU A 46 -10.48 20.54 -14.92
CA LEU A 46 -10.33 19.28 -14.21
C LEU A 46 -9.89 19.56 -12.77
N THR A 47 -10.49 18.89 -11.79
CA THR A 47 -10.09 18.95 -10.38
C THR A 47 -10.16 17.57 -9.74
N ILE A 48 -9.20 17.26 -8.87
CA ILE A 48 -9.25 16.08 -8.02
C ILE A 48 -9.94 16.49 -6.70
N VAL A 49 -11.04 15.82 -6.37
CA VAL A 49 -11.84 16.09 -5.16
C VAL A 49 -11.34 15.25 -3.99
N SER A 50 -10.95 14.01 -4.27
CA SER A 50 -10.35 13.09 -3.31
C SER A 50 -9.30 12.24 -4.03
N PRO A 51 -8.15 11.95 -3.41
CA PRO A 51 -7.69 12.43 -2.11
C PRO A 51 -7.38 13.93 -2.10
N THR A 52 -7.27 14.53 -0.92
CA THR A 52 -6.81 15.92 -0.77
C THR A 52 -5.28 16.00 -0.79
N GLU A 53 -4.72 17.16 -1.12
CA GLU A 53 -3.27 17.38 -1.11
C GLU A 53 -2.67 17.07 0.27
N GLY A 54 -1.61 16.27 0.28
CA GLY A 54 -0.89 15.84 1.47
C GLY A 54 -1.63 14.79 2.32
N ALA A 55 -2.74 14.22 1.83
CA ALA A 55 -3.48 13.22 2.59
C ALA A 55 -2.62 11.99 2.92
N VAL A 56 -2.70 11.55 4.18
CA VAL A 56 -2.19 10.25 4.59
C VAL A 56 -3.30 9.22 4.45
N ILE A 57 -3.16 8.30 3.51
CA ILE A 57 -4.10 7.21 3.28
C ILE A 57 -3.60 5.98 4.02
N ALA A 58 -4.36 5.56 5.01
CA ALA A 58 -3.95 4.55 5.96
C ALA A 58 -4.73 3.24 5.80
N ASN A 59 -4.28 2.22 6.53
CA ASN A 59 -4.80 0.85 6.48
C ASN A 59 -4.63 0.21 5.08
N GLY A 60 -3.58 0.63 4.37
CA GLY A 60 -3.20 0.07 3.08
C GLY A 60 -4.03 0.56 1.90
N THR A 61 -4.22 -0.33 0.95
CA THR A 61 -4.87 -0.08 -0.34
C THR A 61 -6.26 -0.70 -0.41
N PRO A 62 -7.16 -0.19 -1.27
CA PRO A 62 -6.94 0.80 -2.35
C PRO A 62 -7.17 2.27 -1.97
N VAL A 63 -6.55 3.18 -2.73
CA VAL A 63 -6.82 4.63 -2.69
C VAL A 63 -7.93 4.98 -3.68
N LEU A 64 -9.04 5.51 -3.17
CA LEU A 64 -10.17 5.97 -3.99
C LEU A 64 -9.94 7.40 -4.48
N VAL A 65 -9.88 7.55 -5.79
CA VAL A 65 -9.75 8.85 -6.48
C VAL A 65 -11.12 9.29 -6.99
N GLN A 66 -11.54 10.48 -6.60
CA GLN A 66 -12.72 11.17 -7.10
C GLN A 66 -12.29 12.47 -7.76
N PHE A 67 -12.83 12.77 -8.93
CA PHE A 67 -12.47 13.95 -9.69
C PHE A 67 -13.70 14.51 -10.39
N GLN A 68 -13.61 15.77 -10.80
CA GLN A 68 -14.65 16.47 -11.53
C GLN A 68 -14.06 17.10 -12.78
N VAL A 69 -14.86 17.07 -13.84
CA VAL A 69 -14.53 17.68 -15.12
C VAL A 69 -15.69 18.56 -15.57
N SER A 70 -15.40 19.68 -16.22
CA SER A 70 -16.40 20.56 -16.81
C SER A 70 -15.96 21.01 -18.20
N ASN A 71 -16.94 21.28 -19.07
CA ASN A 71 -16.75 21.72 -20.46
C ASN A 71 -15.88 20.77 -21.31
N PHE A 72 -15.92 19.47 -21.01
CA PHE A 72 -15.19 18.43 -21.74
C PHE A 72 -16.06 17.19 -21.89
N ALA A 73 -16.19 16.68 -23.10
CA ALA A 73 -16.94 15.46 -23.40
C ALA A 73 -16.01 14.25 -23.43
N PHE A 74 -16.28 13.27 -22.58
CA PHE A 74 -15.52 12.01 -22.60
C PHE A 74 -16.00 11.13 -23.77
N VAL A 75 -15.04 10.70 -24.59
CA VAL A 75 -15.22 9.81 -25.73
C VAL A 75 -14.11 8.76 -25.74
N GLN A 76 -14.31 7.69 -26.51
CA GLN A 76 -13.26 6.69 -26.73
C GLN A 76 -12.09 7.31 -27.52
N PRO A 77 -10.84 6.84 -27.30
CA PRO A 77 -9.71 7.25 -28.13
C PRO A 77 -10.01 7.06 -29.62
N GLY A 78 -9.73 8.11 -30.38
CA GLY A 78 -9.95 8.19 -31.82
C GLY A 78 -8.94 7.36 -32.62
N ARG A 79 -9.07 7.40 -33.95
CA ARG A 79 -8.12 6.71 -34.83
C ARG A 79 -6.84 7.52 -34.97
N VAL A 80 -5.73 6.80 -35.18
CA VAL A 80 -4.44 7.42 -35.52
C VAL A 80 -4.60 8.32 -36.75
N GLY A 81 -4.14 9.58 -36.64
CA GLY A 81 -4.23 10.58 -37.70
C GLY A 81 -5.52 11.41 -37.72
N GLN A 82 -6.44 11.20 -36.78
CA GLN A 82 -7.61 12.07 -36.57
C GLN A 82 -7.17 13.44 -36.02
N ILE A 83 -7.86 14.50 -36.47
CA ILE A 83 -7.67 15.84 -35.93
C ILE A 83 -8.33 15.89 -34.56
N GLY A 84 -7.54 16.30 -33.56
CA GLY A 84 -8.00 16.40 -32.18
C GLY A 84 -8.99 17.53 -31.97
N SER A 85 -10.05 17.27 -31.21
CA SER A 85 -10.99 18.30 -30.79
C SER A 85 -10.65 18.81 -29.38
N PRO A 86 -10.70 20.13 -29.12
CA PRO A 86 -10.22 20.71 -27.85
C PRO A 86 -11.14 20.44 -26.65
N ASN A 87 -12.40 20.06 -26.91
CA ASN A 87 -13.44 19.90 -25.88
C ASN A 87 -13.99 18.48 -25.79
N GLU A 88 -13.36 17.50 -26.45
CA GLU A 88 -13.70 16.09 -26.33
C GLU A 88 -12.45 15.21 -26.37
N GLY A 89 -12.50 14.08 -25.66
CA GLY A 89 -11.41 13.13 -25.63
C GLY A 89 -11.48 12.23 -24.41
N HIS A 90 -10.34 11.95 -23.78
CA HIS A 90 -10.23 11.06 -22.64
C HIS A 90 -9.26 11.63 -21.60
N ALA A 91 -9.15 10.98 -20.44
CA ALA A 91 -8.17 11.35 -19.44
C ALA A 91 -7.10 10.28 -19.25
N ASN A 92 -5.86 10.71 -19.13
CA ASN A 92 -4.72 9.89 -18.75
C ASN A 92 -4.47 10.05 -17.25
N VAL A 93 -4.37 8.93 -16.54
CA VAL A 93 -4.02 8.89 -15.12
C VAL A 93 -2.57 8.45 -15.01
N PHE A 94 -1.76 9.31 -14.41
CA PHE A 94 -0.38 9.03 -14.08
C PHE A 94 -0.23 8.82 -12.58
N LEU A 95 0.55 7.80 -12.22
CA LEU A 95 1.04 7.57 -10.87
C LEU A 95 2.55 7.71 -10.92
N ASP A 96 3.11 8.65 -10.16
CA ASP A 96 4.55 8.90 -10.11
C ASP A 96 5.19 9.10 -11.50
N ALA A 97 4.50 9.90 -12.32
CA ALA A 97 4.83 10.17 -13.73
C ALA A 97 4.71 8.98 -14.70
N GLN A 98 4.28 7.82 -14.24
CA GLN A 98 3.99 6.66 -15.09
C GLN A 98 2.50 6.61 -15.45
N LEU A 99 2.18 6.48 -16.74
CA LEU A 99 0.79 6.26 -17.19
C LEU A 99 0.31 4.90 -16.67
N VAL A 100 -0.75 4.90 -15.85
CA VAL A 100 -1.30 3.68 -15.24
C VAL A 100 -2.72 3.35 -15.70
N ARG A 101 -3.47 4.34 -16.18
CA ARG A 101 -4.87 4.16 -16.58
C ARG A 101 -5.31 5.22 -17.58
N LEU A 102 -6.26 4.85 -18.41
CA LEU A 102 -7.02 5.73 -19.29
C LEU A 102 -8.48 5.72 -18.85
N LEU A 103 -9.13 6.89 -18.82
CA LEU A 103 -10.53 7.07 -18.43
C LEU A 103 -11.35 7.62 -19.59
N THR A 104 -12.50 6.99 -19.85
CA THR A 104 -13.46 7.40 -20.90
C THR A 104 -14.79 7.86 -20.34
N ASP A 105 -14.84 8.13 -19.03
CA ASP A 105 -15.97 8.64 -18.28
C ASP A 105 -15.46 9.36 -17.01
N VAL A 106 -16.38 10.00 -16.30
CA VAL A 106 -16.12 10.69 -15.02
C VAL A 106 -16.64 9.83 -13.89
N GLU A 107 -15.98 8.70 -13.65
CA GLU A 107 -16.29 7.81 -12.53
C GLU A 107 -15.13 7.72 -11.53
N PRO A 108 -15.40 7.63 -10.21
CA PRO A 108 -14.36 7.35 -9.23
C PRO A 108 -13.63 6.04 -9.53
N PHE A 109 -12.33 6.00 -9.29
CA PHE A 109 -11.52 4.81 -9.50
C PHE A 109 -10.57 4.54 -8.35
N SER A 110 -10.14 3.29 -8.22
CA SER A 110 -9.23 2.83 -7.18
C SER A 110 -7.82 2.61 -7.71
N LEU A 111 -6.82 3.05 -6.96
CA LEU A 111 -5.40 2.78 -7.20
C LEU A 111 -4.82 1.91 -6.08
N SER A 112 -4.03 0.90 -6.46
CA SER A 112 -3.21 0.14 -5.52
C SER A 112 -1.83 0.79 -5.45
N LEU A 113 -1.51 1.37 -4.31
CA LEU A 113 -0.26 2.06 -4.01
C LEU A 113 0.53 1.26 -2.96
N ILE A 114 1.83 1.13 -3.13
CA ILE A 114 2.69 0.64 -2.03
C ILE A 114 2.73 1.67 -0.90
N SER A 115 3.31 1.36 0.25
CA SER A 115 3.55 2.40 1.26
C SER A 115 4.53 3.44 0.75
N GLY A 116 4.36 4.70 1.18
CA GLY A 116 5.25 5.80 0.85
C GLY A 116 4.57 6.98 0.16
N PRO A 117 5.35 7.98 -0.27
CA PRO A 117 4.83 9.15 -0.98
C PRO A 117 4.52 8.82 -2.44
N HIS A 118 3.38 9.31 -2.92
CA HIS A 118 2.94 9.17 -4.31
C HIS A 118 2.38 10.47 -4.87
N THR A 119 2.53 10.67 -6.18
CA THR A 119 1.87 11.74 -6.93
C THR A 119 0.88 11.14 -7.91
N ILE A 120 -0.39 11.50 -7.76
CA ILE A 120 -1.46 11.13 -8.68
C ILE A 120 -1.73 12.33 -9.56
N GLN A 121 -1.66 12.15 -10.88
CA GLN A 121 -1.99 13.19 -11.84
C GLN A 121 -3.05 12.67 -12.82
N ILE A 122 -4.02 13.51 -13.12
CA ILE A 122 -4.98 13.29 -14.20
C ILE A 122 -4.76 14.38 -15.23
N GLN A 123 -4.69 14.02 -16.51
CA GLN A 123 -4.54 14.95 -17.62
C GLN A 123 -5.62 14.68 -18.66
N LEU A 124 -6.35 15.71 -19.07
CA LEU A 124 -7.25 15.62 -20.22
C LEU A 124 -6.44 15.70 -21.51
N VAL A 125 -6.76 14.81 -22.45
CA VAL A 125 -6.17 14.79 -23.79
C VAL A 125 -7.29 14.72 -24.82
N ALA A 126 -7.03 15.29 -26.00
CA ALA A 126 -7.98 15.21 -27.11
C ALA A 126 -8.23 13.75 -27.51
N ASP A 127 -9.31 13.51 -28.23
CA ASP A 127 -9.67 12.20 -28.80
C ASP A 127 -8.53 11.53 -29.58
N ASN A 128 -7.69 12.30 -30.27
CA ASN A 128 -6.51 11.80 -30.97
C ASN A 128 -5.28 11.51 -30.07
N GLY A 129 -5.42 11.66 -28.74
CA GLY A 129 -4.38 11.42 -27.73
C GLY A 129 -3.39 12.58 -27.55
N THR A 130 -3.56 13.71 -28.25
CA THR A 130 -2.68 14.87 -28.08
C THR A 130 -3.08 15.72 -26.87
N THR A 131 -2.09 16.32 -26.22
CA THR A 131 -2.30 17.24 -25.10
C THR A 131 -3.13 18.46 -25.55
N LEU A 132 -4.06 18.89 -24.70
CA LEU A 132 -4.83 20.11 -24.94
C LEU A 132 -3.94 21.35 -24.87
N ASN A 133 -4.34 22.43 -25.53
CA ASN A 133 -3.67 23.74 -25.45
C ASN A 133 -4.69 24.82 -25.07
N PRO A 134 -4.65 25.37 -23.84
CA PRO A 134 -3.67 25.07 -22.77
C PRO A 134 -3.84 23.64 -22.20
N ASP A 135 -2.79 23.13 -21.54
CA ASP A 135 -2.84 21.86 -20.82
C ASP A 135 -3.88 21.91 -19.71
N VAL A 136 -4.66 20.83 -19.56
CA VAL A 136 -5.65 20.69 -18.49
C VAL A 136 -5.31 19.45 -17.68
N SER A 137 -4.58 19.67 -16.59
CA SER A 137 -4.17 18.63 -15.67
C SER A 137 -4.42 19.03 -14.22
N ALA A 138 -4.66 18.03 -13.38
CA ALA A 138 -4.74 18.16 -11.93
C ALA A 138 -3.81 17.13 -11.30
N SER A 139 -3.09 17.53 -10.25
CA SER A 139 -2.22 16.62 -9.50
C SER A 139 -2.47 16.75 -8.00
N VAL A 140 -2.27 15.63 -7.30
CA VAL A 140 -2.34 15.57 -5.85
C VAL A 140 -1.21 14.68 -5.33
N ARG A 141 -0.56 15.11 -4.25
CA ARG A 141 0.41 14.29 -3.51
C ARG A 141 -0.28 13.64 -2.33
N VAL A 142 0.02 12.36 -2.12
CA VAL A 142 -0.46 11.59 -0.97
C VAL A 142 0.67 10.78 -0.37
N VAL A 143 0.47 10.34 0.87
CA VAL A 143 1.34 9.35 1.50
C VAL A 143 0.47 8.16 1.89
N THR A 144 0.82 6.98 1.42
CA THR A 144 0.12 5.73 1.73
C THR A 144 0.86 4.95 2.80
N THR A 145 0.11 4.25 3.65
CA THR A 145 0.70 3.39 4.68
C THR A 145 -0.22 2.22 5.00
N LEU A 146 0.39 1.06 5.31
CA LEU A 146 -0.25 -0.09 5.95
C LEU A 146 -0.52 0.15 7.45
N GLY A 147 0.14 1.15 8.02
CA GLY A 147 -0.09 1.68 9.36
C GLY A 147 -1.50 2.28 9.53
N PRO A 148 -1.93 2.49 10.77
CA PRO A 148 -3.14 3.25 11.07
C PRO A 148 -2.93 4.74 10.77
N GLY A 149 -4.02 5.43 10.39
CA GLY A 149 -3.96 6.83 9.89
C GLY A 149 -3.77 7.90 10.95
N GLY A 150 -3.44 7.49 12.16
CA GLY A 150 -3.24 8.35 13.31
C GLY A 150 -3.04 7.55 14.58
N GLY A 151 -2.73 8.27 15.66
CA GLY A 151 -2.35 7.69 16.94
C GLY A 151 -0.84 7.69 17.14
N VAL A 152 -0.42 7.65 18.41
CA VAL A 152 0.99 7.55 18.77
C VAL A 152 1.35 6.06 18.86
N PRO A 153 2.34 5.58 18.09
CA PRO A 153 2.84 4.20 18.21
C PRO A 153 3.26 3.88 19.64
N ARG A 154 2.88 2.69 20.12
CA ARG A 154 3.28 2.20 21.45
C ARG A 154 3.66 0.73 21.37
N ILE A 155 4.63 0.35 22.18
CA ILE A 155 4.98 -1.04 22.44
C ILE A 155 5.00 -1.26 23.95
N THR A 156 4.57 -2.44 24.40
CA THR A 156 4.61 -2.85 25.80
C THR A 156 5.08 -4.29 25.87
N ILE A 157 6.10 -4.56 26.66
CA ILE A 157 6.54 -5.93 26.93
C ILE A 157 5.56 -6.56 27.92
N LEU A 158 5.01 -7.72 27.55
CA LEU A 158 4.08 -8.50 28.38
C LEU A 158 4.80 -9.63 29.12
N SER A 159 5.83 -10.20 28.49
CA SER A 159 6.75 -11.18 29.06
C SER A 159 8.14 -10.88 28.53
N PRO A 160 9.20 -10.94 29.34
CA PRO A 160 9.16 -11.28 30.76
C PRO A 160 8.51 -10.20 31.63
N THR A 161 8.16 -10.60 32.85
CA THR A 161 7.73 -9.67 33.89
C THR A 161 8.93 -9.02 34.58
N ARG A 162 8.68 -7.90 35.26
CA ARG A 162 9.75 -7.14 35.93
C ARG A 162 10.44 -8.00 36.99
N LEU A 163 11.77 -8.05 36.94
CA LEU A 163 12.65 -8.83 37.83
C LEU A 163 12.45 -10.36 37.74
N GLU A 164 11.87 -10.85 36.64
CA GLU A 164 11.77 -12.28 36.40
C GLU A 164 13.16 -12.93 36.36
N SER A 165 13.30 -14.10 37.00
CA SER A 165 14.54 -14.87 36.98
C SER A 165 14.49 -15.94 35.90
N THR A 166 15.51 -16.01 35.07
CA THR A 166 15.61 -17.00 33.99
C THR A 166 17.01 -17.57 33.85
N GLY A 167 17.15 -18.65 33.10
CA GLY A 167 18.45 -19.08 32.58
C GLY A 167 18.89 -18.25 31.37
N HIS A 168 19.77 -18.79 30.55
CA HIS A 168 20.35 -18.07 29.41
C HIS A 168 19.40 -17.85 28.21
N GLY A 169 18.12 -18.17 28.33
CA GLY A 169 17.13 -17.93 27.29
C GLY A 169 15.76 -17.61 27.84
N ILE A 170 15.01 -16.78 27.13
CA ILE A 170 13.68 -16.33 27.55
C ILE A 170 12.80 -15.97 26.35
N TYR A 171 11.50 -16.22 26.49
CA TYR A 171 10.52 -15.75 25.51
C TYR A 171 10.11 -14.32 25.83
N VAL A 172 10.25 -13.44 24.83
CA VAL A 172 9.78 -12.07 24.87
C VAL A 172 8.47 -11.97 24.10
N SER A 173 7.41 -11.56 24.78
CA SER A 173 6.13 -11.24 24.15
C SER A 173 5.81 -9.77 24.39
N TYR A 174 5.17 -9.15 23.41
CA TYR A 174 4.86 -7.72 23.46
C TYR A 174 3.52 -7.43 22.78
N ARG A 175 2.95 -6.29 23.14
CA ARG A 175 1.78 -5.69 22.51
C ARG A 175 2.20 -4.43 21.78
N ILE A 176 1.66 -4.25 20.58
CA ILE A 176 1.86 -3.06 19.76
C ILE A 176 0.51 -2.37 19.57
N GLU A 177 0.51 -1.04 19.64
CA GLU A 177 -0.65 -0.19 19.39
C GLU A 177 -0.28 0.91 18.38
N ASN A 178 -1.23 1.27 17.52
CA ASN A 178 -1.10 2.31 16.50
C ASN A 178 0.12 2.15 15.58
N PHE A 179 0.52 0.92 15.28
CA PHE A 179 1.68 0.63 14.44
C PHE A 179 1.52 -0.71 13.74
N THR A 180 1.88 -0.78 12.46
CA THR A 180 1.84 -2.01 11.66
C THR A 180 3.25 -2.52 11.41
N LEU A 181 3.50 -3.79 11.73
CA LEU A 181 4.76 -4.45 11.38
C LEU A 181 4.82 -4.77 9.88
N VAL A 182 5.90 -4.35 9.22
CA VAL A 182 6.17 -4.57 7.80
C VAL A 182 7.62 -5.01 7.60
N GLU A 183 7.90 -5.64 6.46
CA GLU A 183 9.27 -6.04 6.10
C GLU A 183 10.15 -4.78 5.92
N PRO A 184 11.24 -4.63 6.69
CA PRO A 184 12.04 -3.40 6.68
C PRO A 184 12.82 -3.16 5.38
N ARG A 185 13.09 -4.21 4.60
CA ARG A 185 14.08 -4.13 3.51
C ARG A 185 13.45 -3.69 2.19
N GLY A 186 13.91 -2.55 1.69
CA GLY A 186 13.65 -2.07 0.33
C GLY A 186 12.36 -1.26 0.15
N GLN A 187 11.62 -1.00 1.22
CA GLN A 187 10.44 -0.14 1.21
C GLN A 187 10.78 1.26 1.75
N PRO A 188 10.15 2.33 1.23
CA PRO A 188 10.28 3.65 1.83
C PRO A 188 9.65 3.68 3.23
N ASN A 189 10.01 4.66 4.05
CA ASN A 189 9.32 4.89 5.32
C ASN A 189 7.91 5.43 5.05
N ALA A 190 6.93 4.95 5.81
CA ALA A 190 5.61 5.54 5.86
C ALA A 190 5.11 5.65 7.31
N PRO A 191 4.13 6.54 7.59
CA PRO A 191 3.68 6.80 8.95
C PRO A 191 3.04 5.58 9.62
N GLY A 192 3.44 5.26 10.85
CA GLY A 192 2.77 4.21 11.64
C GLY A 192 3.07 2.78 11.15
N GLU A 193 4.15 2.57 10.40
CA GLU A 193 4.63 1.25 10.04
C GLU A 193 6.15 1.13 10.17
N GLY A 194 6.63 -0.11 10.32
CA GLY A 194 8.04 -0.43 10.43
C GLY A 194 8.24 -1.78 11.11
N HIS A 195 9.22 -1.88 12.01
CA HIS A 195 9.53 -3.16 12.66
C HIS A 195 9.98 -2.98 14.11
N VAL A 196 10.11 -4.10 14.83
CA VAL A 196 10.58 -4.14 16.22
C VAL A 196 12.07 -4.44 16.26
N GLN A 197 12.81 -3.69 17.06
CA GLN A 197 14.15 -4.05 17.52
C GLN A 197 14.07 -4.55 18.95
N LEU A 198 14.57 -5.76 19.18
CA LEU A 198 14.81 -6.29 20.52
C LEU A 198 16.26 -6.01 20.89
N LEU A 199 16.44 -5.43 22.09
CA LEU A 199 17.73 -5.04 22.61
C LEU A 199 17.99 -5.70 23.96
N VAL A 200 19.25 -6.03 24.21
CA VAL A 200 19.76 -6.47 25.51
C VAL A 200 20.83 -5.48 25.92
N GLU A 201 20.67 -4.84 27.09
CA GLU A 201 21.60 -3.79 27.57
C GLU A 201 21.83 -2.67 26.54
N GLY A 202 20.77 -2.31 25.80
CA GLY A 202 20.81 -1.27 24.77
C GLY A 202 21.46 -1.68 23.44
N VAL A 203 21.93 -2.92 23.30
CA VAL A 203 22.47 -3.47 22.04
C VAL A 203 21.35 -4.20 21.30
N VAL A 204 21.11 -3.85 20.03
CA VAL A 204 20.15 -4.58 19.17
C VAL A 204 20.67 -6.00 18.94
N VAL A 205 19.91 -6.98 19.42
CA VAL A 205 20.23 -8.41 19.23
C VAL A 205 19.38 -9.05 18.14
N MET A 206 18.22 -8.46 17.81
CA MET A 206 17.30 -9.01 16.82
C MET A 206 16.34 -7.94 16.29
N GLU A 207 15.98 -8.07 15.01
CA GLU A 207 14.93 -7.32 14.33
C GLU A 207 13.76 -8.26 14.02
N VAL A 208 12.53 -7.82 14.25
CA VAL A 208 11.33 -8.67 14.24
C VAL A 208 10.16 -7.98 13.55
N ILE A 209 9.43 -8.73 12.73
CA ILE A 209 8.22 -8.29 12.00
C ILE A 209 6.97 -9.10 12.33
N GLN A 210 7.06 -9.99 13.33
CA GLN A 210 6.00 -10.92 13.73
C GLN A 210 5.44 -10.54 15.11
N TYR A 211 4.20 -10.92 15.41
CA TYR A 211 3.54 -10.59 16.69
C TYR A 211 3.69 -11.69 17.75
N GLU A 212 4.21 -12.85 17.35
CA GLU A 212 4.42 -14.02 18.18
C GLU A 212 5.57 -13.82 19.17
N PRO A 213 5.53 -14.50 20.34
CA PRO A 213 6.64 -14.50 21.28
C PRO A 213 7.95 -14.94 20.62
N VAL A 214 9.03 -14.22 20.91
CA VAL A 214 10.34 -14.47 20.32
C VAL A 214 11.30 -14.99 21.38
N LEU A 215 12.05 -16.05 21.06
CA LEU A 215 13.06 -16.60 21.95
C LEU A 215 14.37 -15.82 21.84
N LEU A 216 14.79 -15.20 22.94
CA LEU A 216 16.18 -14.76 23.11
C LEU A 216 16.99 -15.90 23.73
N VAL A 217 18.22 -16.05 23.25
CA VAL A 217 19.20 -17.04 23.75
C VAL A 217 20.53 -16.35 24.02
N SER A 218 21.40 -17.04 24.76
CA SER A 218 22.74 -16.55 25.10
C SER A 218 22.71 -15.21 25.86
N LEU A 219 21.71 -15.05 26.74
CA LEU A 219 21.62 -13.87 27.59
C LEU A 219 22.81 -13.80 28.55
N PRO A 220 23.41 -12.61 28.76
CA PRO A 220 24.47 -12.43 29.74
C PRO A 220 23.93 -12.64 31.16
N GLU A 221 24.74 -13.25 32.03
CA GLU A 221 24.40 -13.45 33.44
C GLU A 221 24.31 -12.13 34.21
N GLY A 222 23.48 -12.12 35.25
CA GLY A 222 23.27 -10.98 36.14
C GLY A 222 21.98 -10.20 35.86
N ASP A 223 21.89 -9.02 36.46
CA ASP A 223 20.78 -8.10 36.25
C ASP A 223 20.94 -7.40 34.90
N ILE A 224 19.98 -7.62 34.02
CA ILE A 224 19.99 -7.07 32.66
C ILE A 224 18.63 -6.48 32.30
N THR A 225 18.61 -5.61 31.30
CA THR A 225 17.42 -4.97 30.75
C THR A 225 17.20 -5.47 29.34
N ILE A 226 16.01 -6.03 29.11
CA ILE A 226 15.50 -6.29 27.77
C ILE A 226 14.67 -5.07 27.35
N SER A 227 14.93 -4.57 26.16
CA SER A 227 14.15 -3.49 25.55
C SER A 227 13.51 -3.96 24.26
N ALA A 228 12.31 -3.45 23.99
CA ALA A 228 11.65 -3.55 22.70
C ALA A 228 11.39 -2.14 22.18
N ARG A 229 11.81 -1.84 20.96
CA ARG A 229 11.69 -0.51 20.33
C ARG A 229 11.07 -0.64 18.95
N LEU A 230 10.06 0.18 18.66
CA LEU A 230 9.54 0.33 17.29
C LEU A 230 10.43 1.32 16.52
N VAL A 231 10.74 0.99 15.28
CA VAL A 231 11.57 1.81 14.38
C VAL A 231 10.98 1.84 12.99
N ASN A 232 11.31 2.87 12.21
CA ASN A 232 10.97 2.95 10.79
C ASN A 232 11.71 1.87 9.97
N ASN A 233 11.35 1.71 8.69
CA ASN A 233 11.95 0.74 7.78
C ASN A 233 13.47 0.93 7.61
N ASP A 234 13.95 2.17 7.70
CA ASP A 234 15.38 2.53 7.63
C ASP A 234 16.12 2.50 8.98
N ASN A 235 15.55 1.85 10.00
CA ASN A 235 16.08 1.79 11.37
C ASN A 235 16.14 3.13 12.11
N THR A 236 15.58 4.21 11.56
CA THR A 236 15.45 5.46 12.30
C THR A 236 14.42 5.36 13.41
N THR A 237 14.66 6.09 14.49
CA THR A 237 13.76 6.10 15.66
C THR A 237 12.47 6.85 15.35
N LEU A 238 11.37 6.40 15.95
CA LEU A 238 10.09 7.10 15.87
C LEU A 238 10.11 8.38 16.70
N THR A 239 9.27 9.35 16.34
CA THR A 239 9.05 10.57 17.12
C THR A 239 7.55 10.68 17.45
N PRO A 240 7.14 10.53 18.73
CA PRO A 240 7.97 10.20 19.90
C PRO A 240 8.55 8.78 19.86
N ASP A 241 9.60 8.53 20.64
CA ASP A 241 10.20 7.20 20.76
C ASP A 241 9.18 6.22 21.36
N ALA A 242 9.03 5.06 20.71
CA ALA A 242 8.12 4.01 21.12
C ALA A 242 8.95 2.81 21.60
N ARG A 243 9.30 2.84 22.90
CA ARG A 243 10.16 1.87 23.55
C ARG A 243 9.54 1.37 24.86
N ALA A 244 9.75 0.10 25.16
CA ALA A 244 9.47 -0.52 26.44
C ALA A 244 10.71 -1.24 26.96
N ASP A 245 10.91 -1.18 28.28
CA ASP A 245 12.06 -1.77 28.97
C ASP A 245 11.57 -2.66 30.12
N VAL A 246 12.21 -3.81 30.29
CA VAL A 246 11.97 -4.71 31.42
C VAL A 246 13.31 -5.20 32.00
N PRO A 247 13.60 -4.92 33.28
CA PRO A 247 14.74 -5.53 33.96
C PRO A 247 14.40 -6.98 34.33
N ILE A 248 15.36 -7.88 34.19
CA ILE A 248 15.29 -9.30 34.56
C ILE A 248 16.59 -9.73 35.24
N HIS A 249 16.58 -10.91 35.86
CA HIS A 249 17.75 -11.52 36.46
C HIS A 249 18.11 -12.83 35.74
N VAL A 250 19.30 -12.90 35.16
CA VAL A 250 19.78 -14.11 34.48
C VAL A 250 20.70 -14.87 35.41
N VAL A 251 20.31 -16.09 35.79
CA VAL A 251 21.13 -16.98 36.58
C VAL A 251 21.86 -17.98 35.69
N ALA A 252 23.06 -18.36 36.13
CA ALA A 252 23.74 -19.52 35.57
C ALA A 252 22.75 -20.69 35.57
N SER A 253 22.54 -21.30 34.40
CA SER A 253 21.84 -22.58 34.34
C SER A 253 22.68 -23.51 35.20
N SER A 254 22.23 -23.81 36.42
CA SER A 254 22.86 -24.85 37.22
C SER A 254 22.80 -26.06 36.31
N SER A 255 23.96 -26.58 35.92
CA SER A 255 24.00 -27.84 35.21
C SER A 255 23.11 -28.76 36.01
N VAL A 256 22.04 -29.26 35.38
CA VAL A 256 21.28 -30.36 35.94
C VAL A 256 22.33 -31.46 36.02
N SER A 257 22.94 -31.58 37.19
CA SER A 257 23.65 -32.76 37.60
C SER A 257 22.54 -33.78 37.63
N LEU A 258 22.29 -34.45 36.49
CA LEU A 258 21.58 -35.71 36.52
C LEU A 258 22.26 -36.47 37.64
N PRO A 259 21.57 -36.85 38.73
CA PRO A 259 22.15 -37.83 39.61
C PRO A 259 22.55 -38.96 38.66
N LEU A 260 23.83 -39.30 38.65
CA LEU A 260 24.33 -40.47 37.96
C LEU A 260 23.63 -41.64 38.66
N VAL A 261 22.38 -41.93 38.28
CA VAL A 261 21.60 -43.02 38.82
C VAL A 261 22.25 -44.27 38.27
N SER A 262 23.20 -44.75 39.06
CA SER A 262 23.44 -46.16 39.28
C SER A 262 24.04 -46.92 38.10
N ASN A 263 25.31 -46.64 37.80
CA ASN A 263 26.22 -47.69 37.32
C ASN A 263 26.29 -48.90 38.30
N GLY A 264 25.84 -48.74 39.55
CA GLY A 264 25.67 -49.82 40.51
C GLY A 264 24.58 -50.83 40.15
N GLY A 265 23.49 -50.40 39.50
CA GLY A 265 22.38 -51.27 39.11
C GLY A 265 22.77 -52.22 37.97
N VAL A 266 23.48 -51.71 36.97
CA VAL A 266 23.99 -52.53 35.85
C VAL A 266 25.08 -53.49 36.34
N ALA A 267 25.98 -53.05 37.23
CA ALA A 267 26.99 -53.92 37.84
C ALA A 267 26.36 -55.04 38.69
N LEU A 268 25.32 -54.74 39.49
CA LEU A 268 24.59 -55.74 40.27
C LEU A 268 23.81 -56.71 39.38
N LEU A 269 23.18 -56.23 38.31
CA LEU A 269 22.49 -57.08 37.34
C LEU A 269 23.48 -58.04 36.64
N LEU A 270 24.64 -57.55 36.21
CA LEU A 270 25.69 -58.37 35.60
C LEU A 270 26.28 -59.38 36.58
N ALA A 271 26.53 -58.99 37.84
CA ALA A 271 26.98 -59.90 38.88
C ALA A 271 25.94 -60.99 39.17
N PHE A 272 24.65 -60.63 39.24
CA PHE A 272 23.57 -61.59 39.43
C PHE A 272 23.44 -62.57 38.26
N ILE A 273 23.51 -62.09 37.02
CA ILE A 273 23.52 -62.94 35.83
C ILE A 273 24.72 -63.90 35.85
N LEU A 274 25.91 -63.42 36.23
CA LEU A 274 27.12 -64.25 36.34
C LEU A 274 26.94 -65.36 37.39
N VAL A 275 26.41 -65.04 38.57
CA VAL A 275 26.12 -66.01 39.64
C VAL A 275 25.11 -67.06 39.16
N VAL A 276 24.02 -66.64 38.50
CA VAL A 276 23.01 -67.55 37.95
C VAL A 276 23.63 -68.49 36.89
N LEU A 277 24.51 -67.99 36.02
CA LEU A 277 25.20 -68.81 35.02
C LEU A 277 26.16 -69.82 35.66
N ILE A 278 26.92 -69.43 36.69
CA ILE A 278 27.80 -70.35 37.43
C ILE A 278 26.99 -71.45 38.12
N LEU A 279 25.88 -71.09 38.78
CA LEU A 279 24.99 -72.06 39.44
C LEU A 279 24.32 -73.00 38.44
N ARG A 280 23.89 -72.51 37.26
CA ARG A 280 23.38 -73.37 36.18
C ARG A 280 24.46 -74.33 35.67
N ARG A 281 25.70 -73.87 35.49
CA ARG A 281 26.81 -74.72 35.03
C ARG A 281 27.12 -75.83 36.04
N ARG A 282 27.08 -75.54 37.35
CA ARG A 282 27.25 -76.56 38.41
C ARG A 282 26.12 -77.59 38.44
N LYS A 283 24.86 -77.19 38.19
CA LYS A 283 23.73 -78.14 38.08
C LYS A 283 23.84 -79.06 36.87
N VAL A 284 24.44 -78.62 35.76
CA VAL A 284 24.66 -79.47 34.58
C VAL A 284 25.77 -80.50 34.82
N VAL A 285 26.81 -80.15 35.58
CA VAL A 285 27.93 -81.06 35.90
C VAL A 285 27.58 -82.04 37.03
N ALA A 286 26.63 -81.71 37.91
CA ALA A 286 26.22 -82.56 39.03
C ALA A 286 25.08 -83.56 38.69
N ARG A 287 24.73 -83.76 37.41
CA ARG A 287 23.78 -84.82 37.03
C ARG A 287 24.56 -86.15 36.95
N PRO A 288 24.35 -87.10 37.88
CA PRO A 288 25.04 -88.40 37.83
C PRO A 288 24.58 -89.21 36.61
N PRO A 289 25.46 -90.05 36.03
CA PRO A 289 25.12 -90.89 34.89
C PRO A 289 24.04 -91.91 35.29
N ASN A 290 22.92 -91.92 34.57
CA ASN A 290 21.85 -92.88 34.77
C ASN A 290 22.30 -94.23 34.20
N ASN A 291 22.89 -95.07 35.05
CA ASN A 291 23.27 -96.44 34.74
C ASN A 291 22.22 -97.38 35.34
N ARG A 292 21.30 -97.90 34.52
CA ARG A 292 20.58 -99.14 34.78
C ARG A 292 20.26 -99.82 33.45
N GLY A 293 21.09 -100.79 33.09
CA GLY A 293 20.71 -101.87 32.19
C GLY A 293 20.15 -103.05 32.98
N GLY A 294 19.26 -103.82 32.33
CA GLY A 294 19.24 -105.29 32.41
C GLY A 294 18.19 -105.99 33.28
N SER A 295 17.21 -106.63 32.59
CA SER A 295 16.68 -108.00 32.82
C SER A 295 15.68 -108.24 33.99
N PRO A 296 14.83 -109.30 33.95
CA PRO A 296 15.04 -110.65 33.41
C PRO A 296 14.91 -110.80 31.89
#